data_AF-A0A7J6SRK2-F1
#
_entry.id   AF-A0A7J6SRK2-F1
#
_cell.length_a   1.000
_cell.length_b   1.000
_cell.length_c   1.000
_cell.angle_alpha   90.00
_cell.angle_beta   90.00
_cell.angle_gamma   90.00
#
_symmetry.space_group_name_H-M   'P 1'
#
loop_
_entity.id
_entity.type
_entity.pdbx_description
1 polymer ?
#
loop_
_entity_poly.entity_id
_entity_poly.type
_entity_poly.pdbx_seq_one_letter_code
_entity_poly.pdbx_strand_id
1 'polypeptide(L)'
;MLRLDRLNSASSSSTRASISDTIEVPTRSIDWSDFNYPPLLNIIHFDMQDLPQGEIHSAGRLLHLSLKLTFALLALNIADTVAVVALYEEAEKVRLLYAVLNAVIFGALGFYGFYKGMKGLAEGATADLDAFRFAQTLLTIVMVCFATVPCGSIEGFLSDAMLHRETHGFWFVSAMIESVGWSINVILSFYVTSKIKNLMQPDV
;
A
#
# COMPACT_ATOMS: atom_id res chain seq x y z
N MET A 1 -22.67 -38.27 -69.23
CA MET A 1 -23.60 -37.21 -68.79
C MET A 1 -23.86 -37.42 -67.31
N LEU A 2 -23.01 -36.86 -66.44
CA LEU A 2 -23.16 -36.88 -64.98
C LEU A 2 -22.58 -35.56 -64.47
N ARG A 3 -23.49 -34.70 -64.01
CA ARG A 3 -23.27 -33.39 -63.39
C ARG A 3 -22.83 -33.66 -61.94
N LEU A 4 -21.67 -33.16 -61.53
CA LEU A 4 -21.31 -33.04 -60.12
C LEU A 4 -21.50 -31.58 -59.72
N ASP A 5 -22.48 -31.39 -58.85
CA ASP A 5 -22.94 -30.11 -58.35
C ASP A 5 -21.89 -29.44 -57.45
N ARG A 6 -21.80 -28.13 -57.62
CA ARG A 6 -21.03 -27.19 -56.81
C ARG A 6 -21.48 -27.31 -55.35
N LEU A 7 -20.56 -27.68 -54.47
CA LEU A 7 -20.74 -27.48 -53.03
C LEU A 7 -20.57 -25.99 -52.72
N ASN A 8 -21.67 -25.43 -52.23
CA ASN A 8 -21.85 -24.05 -51.85
C ASN A 8 -20.93 -23.65 -50.70
N SER A 9 -20.41 -22.44 -50.87
CA SER A 9 -19.83 -21.55 -49.88
C SER A 9 -20.73 -21.34 -48.65
N ALA A 10 -20.18 -21.61 -47.47
CA ALA A 10 -20.60 -20.96 -46.23
C ALA A 10 -19.34 -20.60 -45.44
N SER A 11 -18.67 -19.54 -45.89
CA SER A 11 -17.67 -18.82 -45.11
C SER A 11 -18.40 -18.07 -44.01
N SER A 12 -18.40 -18.62 -42.80
CA SER A 12 -18.81 -17.91 -41.59
C SER A 12 -17.73 -16.88 -41.25
N SER A 13 -17.92 -15.66 -41.74
CA SER A 13 -17.16 -14.49 -41.31
C SER A 13 -17.46 -14.19 -39.84
N SER A 14 -16.73 -14.87 -38.96
CA SER A 14 -16.57 -14.49 -37.56
C SER A 14 -16.00 -13.09 -37.52
N THR A 15 -16.88 -12.10 -37.35
CA THR A 15 -16.52 -10.72 -37.06
C THR A 15 -16.00 -10.71 -35.64
N ARG A 16 -14.71 -11.07 -35.50
CA ARG A 16 -13.93 -10.81 -34.30
C ARG A 16 -13.84 -9.30 -34.19
N ALA A 17 -14.79 -8.69 -33.47
CA ALA A 17 -14.67 -7.33 -33.01
C ALA A 17 -13.36 -7.27 -32.22
N SER A 18 -12.31 -6.71 -32.84
CA SER A 18 -11.11 -6.34 -32.12
C SER A 18 -11.52 -5.19 -31.21
N ILE A 19 -11.95 -5.56 -30.01
CA ILE A 19 -11.86 -4.70 -28.84
C ILE A 19 -10.37 -4.56 -28.57
N SER A 20 -9.71 -3.79 -29.45
CA SER A 20 -8.46 -3.15 -29.13
C SER A 20 -8.88 -1.95 -28.30
N ASP A 21 -9.20 -2.22 -27.04
CA ASP A 21 -9.21 -1.18 -26.00
C ASP A 21 -7.81 -0.60 -26.03
N THR A 22 -7.67 0.42 -26.84
CA THR A 22 -6.48 1.25 -26.92
C THR A 22 -6.50 1.97 -25.59
N ILE A 23 -5.68 1.50 -24.66
CA ILE A 23 -5.41 2.19 -23.41
C ILE A 23 -4.99 3.60 -23.84
N GLU A 24 -5.89 4.58 -23.70
CA GLU A 24 -5.59 5.97 -24.00
C GLU A 24 -4.51 6.39 -22.99
N VAL A 25 -3.26 6.37 -23.46
CA VAL A 25 -2.13 6.88 -22.68
C VAL A 25 -2.40 8.38 -22.50
N PRO A 26 -2.37 8.89 -21.26
CA PRO A 26 -2.57 10.31 -21.00
C PRO A 26 -1.62 11.13 -21.90
N THR A 27 -2.19 12.01 -22.74
CA THR A 27 -1.44 12.85 -23.68
C THR A 27 -0.74 14.02 -23.01
N ARG A 28 -0.93 14.20 -21.70
CA ARG A 28 -0.28 15.22 -20.90
C ARG A 28 1.08 14.71 -20.40
N SER A 29 2.15 15.42 -20.73
CA SER A 29 3.45 15.20 -20.12
C SER A 29 3.35 15.48 -18.60
N ILE A 30 3.69 14.49 -17.78
CA ILE A 30 3.69 14.60 -16.32
C ILE A 30 4.84 15.53 -15.89
N ASP A 31 4.54 16.53 -15.07
CA ASP A 31 5.54 17.44 -14.51
C ASP A 31 5.96 16.99 -13.12
N TRP A 32 6.99 16.15 -13.05
CA TRP A 32 7.55 15.66 -11.77
C TRP A 32 8.18 16.74 -10.90
N SER A 33 8.30 17.99 -11.38
CA SER A 33 8.80 19.12 -10.60
C SER A 33 7.68 19.87 -9.85
N ASP A 34 6.41 19.56 -10.10
CA ASP A 34 5.27 20.10 -9.35
C ASP A 34 5.13 19.39 -7.99
N PHE A 35 5.95 19.80 -7.02
CA PHE A 35 5.93 19.26 -5.66
C PHE A 35 4.68 19.75 -4.90
N ASN A 36 3.74 18.83 -4.66
CA ASN A 36 2.40 19.15 -4.13
C ASN A 36 1.94 18.22 -2.98
N TYR A 37 2.74 17.22 -2.59
CA TYR A 37 2.38 16.21 -1.58
C TYR A 37 3.54 15.86 -0.61
N PRO A 38 3.27 15.55 0.67
CA PRO A 38 1.97 15.68 1.34
C PRO A 38 1.63 17.17 1.51
N PRO A 39 0.35 17.51 1.73
CA PRO A 39 -0.07 18.89 1.92
C PRO A 39 0.79 19.58 2.98
N LEU A 40 1.09 20.86 2.77
CA LEU A 40 1.95 21.70 3.62
C LEU A 40 3.46 21.42 3.50
N LEU A 41 3.89 20.19 3.19
CA LEU A 41 5.32 19.87 3.07
C LEU A 41 5.83 19.88 1.63
N ASN A 42 4.97 19.58 0.64
CA ASN A 42 5.28 19.67 -0.79
C ASN A 42 6.65 19.01 -1.14
N ILE A 43 6.78 17.72 -0.82
CA ILE A 43 8.03 16.95 -0.95
C ILE A 43 8.10 16.20 -2.28
N ILE A 44 6.97 15.70 -2.77
CA ILE A 44 6.86 14.94 -4.03
C ILE A 44 5.71 15.48 -4.87
N HIS A 45 5.76 15.18 -6.15
CA HIS A 45 4.62 15.29 -7.05
C HIS A 45 3.67 14.10 -6.86
N PHE A 46 2.38 14.38 -6.76
CA PHE A 46 1.32 13.38 -6.74
C PHE A 46 0.02 13.95 -7.32
N ASP A 47 -0.38 13.44 -8.48
CA ASP A 47 -1.75 13.53 -8.99
C ASP A 47 -2.24 12.13 -9.37
N MET A 48 -3.46 11.78 -8.95
CA MET A 48 -4.07 10.50 -9.30
C MET A 48 -4.51 10.49 -10.78
N GLN A 49 -4.72 11.66 -11.38
CA GLN A 49 -5.08 11.79 -12.80
C GLN A 49 -3.91 11.45 -13.74
N ASP A 50 -2.68 11.44 -13.23
CA ASP A 50 -1.50 11.02 -14.01
C ASP A 50 -1.46 9.51 -14.24
N LEU A 51 -2.25 8.74 -13.49
CA LEU A 51 -2.32 7.30 -13.68
C LEU A 51 -3.27 6.94 -14.84
N PRO A 52 -2.88 5.97 -15.70
CA PRO A 52 -3.80 5.36 -16.65
C PRO A 52 -5.06 4.84 -15.96
N GLN A 53 -6.22 5.08 -16.58
CA GLN A 53 -7.52 4.67 -16.06
C GLN A 53 -7.66 3.13 -15.96
N GLY A 54 -8.65 2.68 -15.18
CA GLY A 54 -8.92 1.25 -14.97
C GLY A 54 -8.10 0.63 -13.83
N GLU A 55 -7.49 -0.52 -14.07
CA GLU A 55 -6.85 -1.32 -13.02
C GLU A 55 -5.60 -0.65 -12.42
N ILE A 56 -4.85 0.12 -13.21
CA ILE A 56 -3.66 0.85 -12.75
C ILE A 56 -4.08 1.97 -11.77
N HIS A 57 -5.08 2.78 -12.14
CA HIS A 57 -5.65 3.79 -11.26
C HIS A 57 -6.22 3.18 -9.97
N SER A 58 -6.88 2.02 -10.04
CA SER A 58 -7.33 1.27 -8.85
C SER A 58 -6.16 0.85 -7.95
N ALA A 59 -5.06 0.35 -8.53
CA ALA A 59 -3.87 -0.02 -7.78
C ALA A 59 -3.22 1.20 -7.09
N GLY A 60 -3.14 2.34 -7.77
CA GLY A 60 -2.65 3.60 -7.19
C GLY A 60 -3.48 4.08 -6.00
N ARG A 61 -4.82 3.97 -6.07
CA ARG A 61 -5.71 4.29 -4.94
C ARG A 61 -5.48 3.39 -3.73
N LEU A 62 -5.28 2.09 -3.94
CA LEU A 62 -4.98 1.13 -2.88
C LEU A 62 -3.62 1.39 -2.24
N LEU A 63 -2.63 1.75 -3.06
CA LEU A 63 -1.30 2.14 -2.59
C LEU A 63 -1.37 3.39 -1.72
N HIS A 64 -2.13 4.41 -2.14
CA HIS A 64 -2.36 5.61 -1.35
C HIS A 64 -3.10 5.33 -0.04
N LEU A 65 -4.11 4.45 -0.09
CA LEU A 65 -4.82 4.01 1.11
C LEU A 65 -3.87 3.33 2.11
N SER A 66 -2.98 2.45 1.65
CA SER A 66 -1.98 1.80 2.50
C SER A 66 -1.01 2.81 3.12
N LEU A 67 -0.56 3.81 2.35
CA LEU A 67 0.28 4.89 2.89
C LEU A 67 -0.46 5.68 3.99
N LYS A 68 -1.71 6.07 3.74
CA LYS A 68 -2.54 6.79 4.73
C LYS A 68 -2.74 5.97 6.00
N LEU A 69 -3.04 4.68 5.85
CA LEU A 69 -3.21 3.77 6.98
C LEU A 69 -1.90 3.62 7.77
N THR A 70 -0.76 3.56 7.09
CA THR A 70 0.56 3.54 7.74
C THR A 70 0.79 4.78 8.58
N PHE A 71 0.57 5.98 8.04
CA PHE A 71 0.71 7.22 8.81
C PHE A 71 -0.30 7.33 9.95
N ALA A 72 -1.53 6.89 9.74
CA ALA A 72 -2.56 6.88 10.79
C ALA A 72 -2.16 5.96 11.96
N LEU A 73 -1.63 4.77 11.67
CA LEU A 73 -1.16 3.83 12.69
C LEU A 73 0.10 4.32 13.41
N LEU A 74 1.03 4.98 12.70
CA LEU A 74 2.19 5.60 13.34
C LEU A 74 1.79 6.77 14.25
N ALA A 75 0.79 7.56 13.85
CA ALA A 75 0.24 8.62 14.68
C ALA A 75 -0.52 8.07 15.90
N LEU A 76 -1.30 7.00 15.70
CA LEU A 76 -1.96 6.27 16.79
C LEU A 76 -0.94 5.75 17.80
N ASN A 77 0.15 5.11 17.33
CA ASN A 77 1.23 4.64 18.20
C ASN A 77 1.84 5.76 19.05
N ILE A 78 2.05 6.95 18.49
CA ILE A 78 2.52 8.11 19.26
C ILE A 78 1.48 8.49 20.33
N ALA A 79 0.21 8.62 19.95
CA ALA A 79 -0.87 9.01 20.87
C ALA A 79 -1.03 7.99 22.01
N ASP A 80 -1.03 6.70 21.68
CA ASP A 80 -1.16 5.59 22.63
C ASP A 80 0.05 5.54 23.55
N THR A 81 1.27 5.70 23.02
CA THR A 81 2.48 5.77 23.85
C THR A 81 2.45 6.96 24.82
N VAL A 82 1.98 8.13 24.38
CA VAL A 82 1.82 9.30 25.25
C VAL A 82 0.79 9.01 26.36
N ALA A 83 -0.35 8.41 26.01
CA ALA A 83 -1.38 8.05 26.97
C ALA A 83 -0.87 7.03 28.00
N VAL A 84 -0.17 5.98 27.55
CA VAL A 84 0.42 4.98 28.45
C VAL A 84 1.42 5.61 29.41
N VAL A 85 2.35 6.43 28.91
CA VAL A 85 3.36 7.10 29.76
C VAL A 85 2.74 8.13 30.71
N ALA A 86 1.61 8.76 30.33
CA ALA A 86 0.92 9.72 31.19
C ALA A 86 0.05 9.07 32.26
N LEU A 87 -0.54 7.90 31.98
CA LEU A 87 -1.50 7.22 32.87
C LEU A 87 -0.85 6.20 33.81
N TYR A 88 0.31 5.65 33.45
CA TYR A 88 0.96 4.57 34.20
C TYR A 88 2.37 4.99 34.64
N GLU A 89 2.59 5.10 35.96
CA GLU A 89 3.88 5.55 36.52
C GLU A 89 5.04 4.60 36.22
N GLU A 90 4.76 3.31 36.07
CA GLU A 90 5.76 2.28 35.77
C GLU A 90 6.17 2.25 34.29
N ALA A 91 5.50 3.02 33.43
CA ALA A 91 5.78 3.04 32.00
C ALA A 91 7.14 3.69 31.71
N GLU A 92 7.99 2.97 30.97
CA GLU A 92 9.30 3.47 30.59
C GLU A 92 9.20 4.64 29.61
N LYS A 93 9.74 5.80 29.99
CA LYS A 93 9.73 7.03 29.17
C LYS A 93 10.47 6.89 27.84
N VAL A 94 11.40 5.93 27.72
CA VAL A 94 12.12 5.65 26.46
C VAL A 94 11.18 5.22 25.33
N ARG A 95 9.98 4.71 25.66
CA ARG A 95 8.95 4.36 24.67
C ARG A 95 8.55 5.55 23.80
N LEU A 96 8.53 6.77 24.35
CA LEU A 96 8.25 7.99 23.57
C LEU A 96 9.28 8.21 22.46
N LEU A 97 10.56 7.97 22.75
CA LEU A 97 11.62 8.05 21.75
C LEU A 97 11.43 6.99 20.66
N TYR A 98 11.08 5.75 21.04
CA TYR A 98 10.79 4.70 20.06
C TYR A 98 9.58 5.04 19.19
N ALA A 99 8.53 5.67 19.74
CA ALA A 99 7.36 6.07 18.96
C ALA A 99 7.71 7.08 17.87
N VAL A 100 8.52 8.09 18.22
CA VAL A 100 9.02 9.09 17.27
C VAL A 100 9.96 8.46 16.23
N LEU A 101 10.90 7.61 16.65
CA LEU A 101 11.81 6.92 15.74
C LEU A 101 11.06 6.01 14.75
N ASN A 102 10.08 5.26 15.25
CA ASN A 102 9.21 4.42 14.41
C ASN A 102 8.48 5.28 13.36
N ALA A 103 7.90 6.41 13.78
CA ALA A 103 7.21 7.31 12.86
C ALA A 103 8.13 7.88 11.78
N VAL A 104 9.35 8.29 12.12
CA VAL A 104 10.32 8.83 11.17
C VAL A 104 10.81 7.75 10.20
N ILE A 105 11.29 6.61 10.72
CA ILE A 105 11.90 5.55 9.91
C ILE A 105 10.85 4.91 8.99
N PHE A 106 9.74 4.45 9.55
CA PHE A 106 8.73 3.72 8.79
C PHE A 106 7.81 4.64 8.00
N GLY A 107 7.61 5.89 8.45
CA GLY A 107 6.97 6.93 7.66
C GLY A 107 7.79 7.26 6.41
N ALA A 108 9.11 7.45 6.54
CA ALA A 108 10.00 7.69 5.40
C ALA A 108 10.03 6.48 4.44
N LEU A 109 10.12 5.26 4.96
CA LEU A 109 10.10 4.04 4.15
C LEU A 109 8.79 3.88 3.38
N GLY A 110 7.64 4.07 4.06
CA GLY A 110 6.32 4.01 3.42
C GLY A 110 6.14 5.10 2.37
N PHE A 111 6.60 6.32 2.66
CA PHE A 111 6.53 7.44 1.72
C PHE A 111 7.42 7.22 0.49
N TYR A 112 8.63 6.69 0.68
CA TYR A 112 9.52 6.29 -0.42
C TYR A 112 8.90 5.20 -1.30
N GLY A 113 8.37 4.14 -0.68
CA GLY A 113 7.68 3.06 -1.39
C GLY A 113 6.49 3.58 -2.19
N PHE A 114 5.65 4.42 -1.59
CA PHE A 114 4.54 5.09 -2.25
C PHE A 114 4.98 5.90 -3.47
N TYR A 115 5.98 6.78 -3.31
CA TYR A 115 6.47 7.62 -4.41
C TYR A 115 6.99 6.78 -5.58
N LYS A 116 7.83 5.78 -5.29
CA LYS A 116 8.36 4.86 -6.30
C LYS A 116 7.25 4.04 -6.97
N GLY A 117 6.25 3.60 -6.21
CA GLY A 117 5.11 2.86 -6.74
C GLY A 117 4.25 3.72 -7.67
N MET A 118 3.90 4.94 -7.25
CA MET A 118 3.12 5.88 -8.07
C MET A 118 3.86 6.26 -9.35
N LYS A 119 5.15 6.62 -9.24
CA LYS A 119 5.98 6.97 -10.40
C LYS A 119 6.13 5.79 -11.37
N GLY A 120 6.42 4.61 -10.84
CA GLY A 120 6.52 3.39 -11.65
C GLY A 120 5.22 3.02 -12.35
N LEU A 121 4.07 3.25 -11.72
CA LEU A 121 2.75 3.04 -12.33
C LEU A 121 2.42 4.06 -13.42
N ALA A 122 2.81 5.33 -13.22
CA ALA A 122 2.55 6.41 -14.18
C ALA A 122 3.42 6.29 -15.45
N GLU A 123 4.71 5.99 -15.28
CA GLU A 123 5.67 5.92 -16.39
C GLU A 123 5.81 4.51 -17.00
N GLY A 124 5.28 3.48 -16.35
CA GLY A 124 5.56 2.08 -16.69
C GLY A 124 7.03 1.69 -16.45
N ALA A 125 7.75 2.45 -15.61
CA ALA A 125 9.17 2.25 -15.36
C ALA A 125 9.43 1.07 -14.40
N THR A 126 10.01 -0.01 -14.92
CA THR A 126 10.27 -1.25 -14.16
C THR A 126 11.22 -1.04 -12.99
N ALA A 127 12.25 -0.19 -13.13
CA ALA A 127 13.22 0.09 -12.07
C ALA A 127 12.57 0.74 -10.83
N ASP A 128 11.64 1.69 -11.04
CA ASP A 128 10.91 2.32 -9.93
C ASP A 128 9.93 1.34 -9.28
N LEU A 129 9.31 0.46 -10.06
CA LEU A 129 8.46 -0.61 -9.54
C LEU A 129 9.24 -1.66 -8.72
N ASP A 130 10.48 -1.98 -9.11
CA ASP A 130 11.33 -2.88 -8.33
C ASP A 130 11.78 -2.24 -7.01
N ALA A 131 12.13 -0.95 -7.03
CA ALA A 131 12.39 -0.18 -5.82
C ALA A 131 11.18 -0.14 -4.88
N PHE A 132 9.97 0.06 -5.44
CA PHE A 132 8.71 -0.04 -4.71
C PHE A 132 8.53 -1.43 -4.09
N ARG A 133 8.67 -2.51 -4.86
CA ARG A 133 8.51 -3.89 -4.37
C ARG A 133 9.45 -4.17 -3.21
N PHE A 134 10.70 -3.75 -3.32
CA PHE A 134 11.68 -3.90 -2.24
C PHE A 134 11.23 -3.15 -0.98
N ALA A 135 10.92 -1.84 -1.10
CA ALA A 135 10.50 -1.00 0.02
C ALA A 135 9.21 -1.50 0.67
N GLN A 136 8.20 -1.87 -0.13
CA GLN A 136 6.91 -2.36 0.34
C GLN A 136 7.03 -3.74 1.00
N THR A 137 7.87 -4.63 0.47
CA THR A 137 8.13 -5.95 1.08
C THR A 137 8.80 -5.78 2.44
N LEU A 138 9.84 -4.93 2.51
CA LEU A 138 10.51 -4.63 3.77
C LEU A 138 9.53 -4.05 4.80
N LEU A 139 8.72 -3.07 4.39
CA LEU A 139 7.72 -2.46 5.24
C LEU A 139 6.65 -3.48 5.69
N THR A 140 6.21 -4.37 4.80
CA THR A 140 5.22 -5.43 5.14
C THR A 140 5.77 -6.37 6.20
N ILE A 141 7.06 -6.77 6.10
CA ILE A 141 7.70 -7.60 7.13
C ILE A 141 7.69 -6.88 8.48
N VAL A 142 8.03 -5.58 8.52
CA VAL A 142 7.97 -4.77 9.74
C VAL A 142 6.54 -4.69 10.29
N MET A 143 5.54 -4.48 9.44
CA MET A 143 4.14 -4.43 9.86
C MET A 143 3.66 -5.76 10.45
N VAL A 144 4.13 -6.90 9.93
CA VAL A 144 3.87 -8.21 10.55
C VAL A 144 4.50 -8.28 11.94
N CYS A 145 5.74 -7.82 12.11
CA CYS A 145 6.37 -7.74 13.43
C CYS A 145 5.55 -6.87 14.38
N PHE A 146 5.12 -5.68 13.94
CA PHE A 146 4.30 -4.76 14.73
C PHE A 146 2.93 -5.32 15.10
N ALA A 147 2.29 -6.07 14.20
CA ALA A 147 1.01 -6.72 14.50
C ALA A 147 1.17 -7.86 15.52
N THR A 148 2.33 -8.51 15.60
CA THR A 148 2.49 -9.77 16.34
C THR A 148 3.22 -9.59 17.67
N VAL A 149 4.38 -8.94 17.68
CA VAL A 149 5.27 -8.89 18.84
C VAL A 149 5.38 -7.45 19.33
N PRO A 150 5.36 -7.19 20.66
CA PRO A 150 5.65 -5.87 21.19
C PRO A 150 7.05 -5.43 20.73
N CYS A 151 7.14 -4.28 20.06
CA CYS A 151 8.39 -3.79 19.48
C CYS A 151 8.59 -2.29 19.74
N GLY A 152 9.36 -2.00 20.80
CA GLY A 152 9.68 -0.64 21.22
C GLY A 152 8.47 0.07 21.82
N SER A 153 7.70 0.78 20.98
CA SER A 153 6.51 1.54 21.39
C SER A 153 5.19 0.87 21.04
N ILE A 154 5.18 0.01 20.01
CA ILE A 154 3.98 -0.58 19.42
C ILE A 154 3.58 -1.85 20.17
N GLU A 155 2.30 -1.97 20.47
CA GLU A 155 1.73 -3.15 21.10
C GLU A 155 1.15 -4.11 20.06
N GLY A 156 1.79 -5.27 19.90
CA GLY A 156 1.29 -6.36 19.05
C GLY A 156 0.35 -7.30 19.80
N PHE A 157 -0.17 -8.33 19.11
CA PHE A 157 -1.06 -9.34 19.70
C PHE A 157 -0.44 -10.12 20.86
N LEU A 158 0.89 -10.24 20.90
CA LEU A 158 1.64 -10.90 21.98
C LEU A 158 2.13 -9.92 23.05
N SER A 159 1.61 -8.69 23.08
CA SER A 159 1.92 -7.73 24.15
C SER A 159 1.41 -8.20 25.51
N ASP A 160 2.07 -7.75 26.58
CA ASP A 160 1.65 -8.06 27.94
C ASP A 160 0.22 -7.58 28.23
N ALA A 161 -0.19 -6.47 27.60
CA ALA A 161 -1.55 -5.94 27.66
C ALA A 161 -2.59 -6.92 27.14
N MET A 162 -2.26 -7.76 26.15
CA MET A 162 -3.12 -8.79 25.59
C MET A 162 -3.09 -10.10 26.38
N LEU A 163 -1.94 -10.43 26.97
CA LEU A 163 -1.70 -11.73 27.59
C LEU A 163 -2.08 -11.79 29.07
N HIS A 164 -1.96 -10.68 29.80
CA HIS A 164 -2.31 -10.63 31.21
C HIS A 164 -3.80 -10.33 31.38
N ARG A 165 -4.50 -11.16 32.18
CA ARG A 165 -5.95 -10.98 32.42
C ARG A 165 -6.26 -9.74 33.25
N GLU A 166 -5.28 -9.20 33.96
CA GLU A 166 -5.48 -8.08 34.88
C GLU A 166 -5.36 -6.70 34.19
N THR A 167 -4.80 -6.65 32.98
CA THR A 167 -4.76 -5.43 32.14
C THR A 167 -6.12 -5.20 31.49
N HIS A 168 -7.10 -4.78 32.29
CA HIS A 168 -8.39 -4.31 31.80
C HIS A 168 -8.37 -2.80 31.51
N GLY A 169 -9.00 -2.38 30.41
CA GLY A 169 -9.25 -0.97 30.12
C GLY A 169 -8.57 -0.46 28.85
N PHE A 170 -8.08 0.78 28.90
CA PHE A 170 -7.56 1.53 27.74
C PHE A 170 -6.42 0.79 27.03
N TRP A 171 -5.44 0.28 27.78
CA TRP A 171 -4.23 -0.34 27.20
C TRP A 171 -4.55 -1.58 26.35
N PHE A 172 -5.47 -2.44 26.81
CA PHE A 172 -5.94 -3.59 26.02
C PHE A 172 -6.63 -3.13 24.73
N VAL A 173 -7.54 -2.15 24.81
CA VAL A 173 -8.28 -1.67 23.63
C VAL A 173 -7.34 -1.03 22.61
N SER A 174 -6.39 -0.22 23.07
CA SER A 174 -5.34 0.40 22.24
C SER A 174 -4.51 -0.68 21.51
N ALA A 175 -3.93 -1.62 22.26
CA ALA A 175 -3.13 -2.71 21.68
C ALA A 175 -3.91 -3.55 20.65
N MET A 176 -5.21 -3.78 20.88
CA MET A 176 -6.09 -4.47 19.94
C MET A 176 -6.30 -3.66 18.65
N ILE A 177 -6.58 -2.36 18.76
CA ILE A 177 -6.77 -1.47 17.61
C ILE A 177 -5.49 -1.40 16.78
N GLU A 178 -4.33 -1.24 17.42
CA GLU A 178 -3.03 -1.22 16.74
C GLU A 178 -2.77 -2.53 16.01
N SER A 179 -2.90 -3.67 16.69
CA SER A 179 -2.62 -4.99 16.13
C SER A 179 -3.52 -5.33 14.93
N VAL A 180 -4.83 -5.03 15.03
CA VAL A 180 -5.79 -5.21 13.94
C VAL A 180 -5.49 -4.25 12.80
N GLY A 181 -5.18 -2.99 13.11
CA GLY A 181 -4.83 -1.98 12.11
C GLY A 181 -3.60 -2.37 11.29
N TRP A 182 -2.53 -2.79 11.94
CA TRP A 182 -1.33 -3.30 11.28
C TRP A 182 -1.63 -4.54 10.44
N SER A 183 -2.45 -5.47 10.94
CA SER A 183 -2.86 -6.67 10.20
C SER A 183 -3.65 -6.35 8.93
N ILE A 184 -4.60 -5.41 9.00
CA ILE A 184 -5.33 -4.93 7.82
C ILE A 184 -4.36 -4.33 6.81
N ASN A 185 -3.40 -3.54 7.27
CA ASN A 185 -2.43 -2.91 6.40
C ASN A 185 -1.43 -3.91 5.78
N VAL A 186 -1.09 -5.00 6.48
CA VAL A 186 -0.32 -6.12 5.90
C VAL A 186 -1.09 -6.76 4.74
N ILE A 187 -2.37 -7.08 4.95
CA ILE A 187 -3.21 -7.70 3.91
C ILE A 187 -3.32 -6.76 2.70
N LEU A 188 -3.58 -5.48 2.94
CA LEU A 188 -3.66 -4.46 1.90
C LEU A 188 -2.32 -4.30 1.15
N SER A 189 -1.21 -4.26 1.87
CA SER A 189 0.15 -4.14 1.31
C SER A 189 0.51 -5.32 0.44
N PHE A 190 0.19 -6.53 0.89
CA PHE A 190 0.39 -7.74 0.10
C PHE A 190 -0.48 -7.72 -1.16
N TYR A 191 -1.77 -7.43 -1.01
CA TYR A 191 -2.72 -7.36 -2.12
C TYR A 191 -2.30 -6.34 -3.18
N VAL A 192 -1.93 -5.11 -2.79
CA VAL A 192 -1.52 -4.07 -3.75
C VAL A 192 -0.21 -4.43 -4.44
N THR A 193 0.75 -5.02 -3.73
CA THR A 193 2.03 -5.46 -4.31
C THR A 193 1.79 -6.55 -5.36
N SER A 194 0.96 -7.55 -5.05
CA SER A 194 0.57 -8.61 -5.99
C SER A 194 -0.19 -8.06 -7.18
N LYS A 195 -1.14 -7.13 -6.96
CA LYS A 195 -1.92 -6.49 -8.04
C LYS A 195 -1.00 -5.74 -9.00
N ILE A 196 -0.09 -4.92 -8.49
CA ILE A 196 0.87 -4.16 -9.32
C ILE A 196 1.80 -5.10 -10.08
N LYS A 197 2.24 -6.21 -9.46
CA LYS A 197 3.06 -7.22 -10.15
C LYS A 197 2.33 -7.81 -11.36
N ASN A 198 1.08 -8.24 -11.19
CA ASN A 198 0.31 -8.87 -12.25
C ASN A 198 -0.02 -7.90 -13.40
N LEU A 199 -0.22 -6.62 -13.11
CA LEU A 199 -0.48 -5.61 -14.14
C LEU A 199 0.72 -5.33 -15.05
N MET A 200 1.95 -5.58 -14.56
CA MET A 200 3.19 -5.20 -15.23
C MET A 200 3.93 -6.38 -15.88
N GLN A 201 3.49 -7.59 -15.61
CA GLN A 201 3.92 -8.81 -16.28
C GLN A 201 2.67 -9.52 -16.81
N PRO A 202 1.96 -8.95 -17.81
CA PRO A 202 0.89 -9.68 -18.46
C PRO A 202 1.51 -10.95 -19.04
N ASP A 203 0.98 -12.11 -18.64
CA ASP A 203 1.52 -13.44 -18.91
C ASP A 203 2.09 -13.55 -20.33
N VAL A 204 3.38 -13.93 -20.41
CA VAL A 204 4.04 -14.37 -21.65
C VAL A 204 3.61 -15.80 -21.95
#